data_AF-A0A1Q7E4D6-F1
#
_entry.id   AF-A0A1Q7E4D6-F1
#
_cell.length_a   1.000
_cell.length_b   1.000
_cell.length_c   1.000
_cell.angle_alpha   90.00
_cell.angle_beta   90.00
_cell.angle_gamma   90.00
#
_symmetry.space_group_name_H-M   'P 1'
#
loop_
_entity.id
_entity.type
_entity.pdbx_description
1 polymer ?
#
loop_
_entity_poly.entity_id
_entity_poly.type
_entity_poly.pdbx_seq_one_letter_code
_entity_poly.pdbx_strand_id
1 'polypeptide(L)'
;MTVKRGSLVAIAAGIIALATLTPTSEVAQNGGRFVWCIACGDFGLADFAANVALFVPLGWALGRAGLKPGTVIAIVVCATIGIELAQLWFLPGRVASLSDILANTTGGVVGLALPRLLSRLRGSTTNAGRATAVYGGLLAVSLWAGTLVQRISIPDALQWARQSPRLPGYTDFTGVLREVRINGTTLATGEWLALSAKDSTAVTLDLVAGVPDQRRAEIIATQPRTGPAWAWVDQQARDARVHFASASDWLRLRGQDPVMADALPATAGESVMVRLVGRHFGYDVVVETKGGTAVRHASITPGDGWRLFMPFARTRERLAPLLDALWMAALLAPLSYLATGHSAVAVGVAGAAAAVYLLLLPLALGCAWLSLATWCGAAGGFLIGKVMARWTS
;
A
#
# COMPACT_ATOMS: atom_id res chain seq x y z
N MET A 1 7.63 -8.75 -32.99
CA MET A 1 6.23 -9.22 -32.80
C MET A 1 5.31 -8.02 -32.69
N THR A 2 4.51 -7.73 -33.72
CA THR A 2 3.48 -6.70 -33.69
C THR A 2 2.27 -7.24 -32.95
N VAL A 3 2.15 -6.95 -31.65
CA VAL A 3 0.94 -7.22 -30.90
C VAL A 3 -0.21 -6.50 -31.60
N LYS A 4 -1.22 -7.24 -32.09
CA LYS A 4 -2.40 -6.64 -32.74
C LYS A 4 -3.08 -5.69 -31.75
N ARG A 5 -3.57 -4.54 -32.23
CA ARG A 5 -4.17 -3.49 -31.36
C ARG A 5 -5.30 -4.05 -30.47
N GLY A 6 -6.10 -4.99 -30.98
CA GLY A 6 -7.14 -5.68 -30.21
C GLY A 6 -6.60 -6.55 -29.07
N SER A 7 -5.40 -7.13 -29.20
CA SER A 7 -4.79 -7.96 -28.16
C SER A 7 -4.43 -7.14 -26.92
N LEU A 8 -4.02 -5.87 -27.07
CA LEU A 8 -3.71 -4.99 -25.93
C LEU A 8 -4.96 -4.64 -25.13
N VAL A 9 -6.09 -4.40 -25.81
CA VAL A 9 -7.38 -4.14 -25.16
C VAL A 9 -7.85 -5.37 -24.39
N ALA A 10 -7.76 -6.56 -25.00
CA ALA A 10 -8.15 -7.81 -24.35
C ALA A 10 -7.27 -8.11 -23.12
N ILE A 11 -5.97 -7.89 -23.20
CA ILE A 11 -5.05 -8.07 -22.07
C ILE A 11 -5.41 -7.10 -20.93
N ALA A 12 -5.61 -5.81 -21.23
CA ALA A 12 -5.97 -4.82 -20.22
C ALA A 12 -7.31 -5.17 -19.55
N ALA A 13 -8.32 -5.54 -20.34
CA ALA A 13 -9.62 -5.97 -19.82
C ALA A 13 -9.52 -7.24 -18.97
N GLY A 14 -8.69 -8.21 -19.38
CA GLY A 14 -8.44 -9.44 -18.62
C GLY A 14 -7.76 -9.18 -17.27
N ILE A 15 -6.79 -8.27 -17.23
CA ILE A 15 -6.14 -7.85 -15.97
C ILE A 15 -7.14 -7.16 -15.05
N ILE A 16 -7.97 -6.25 -15.59
CA ILE A 16 -9.03 -5.58 -14.82
C ILE A 16 -9.98 -6.62 -14.24
N ALA A 17 -10.51 -7.53 -15.07
CA ALA A 17 -11.43 -8.57 -14.62
C ALA A 17 -10.82 -9.45 -13.53
N LEU A 18 -9.55 -9.86 -13.69
CA LEU A 18 -8.85 -10.65 -12.66
C LEU A 18 -8.67 -9.87 -11.36
N ALA A 19 -8.36 -8.57 -11.43
CA ALA A 19 -8.13 -7.74 -10.26
C ALA A 19 -9.43 -7.39 -9.51
N THR A 20 -10.56 -7.24 -10.23
CA THR A 20 -11.81 -6.75 -9.63
C THR A 20 -12.84 -7.85 -9.38
N LEU A 21 -12.80 -8.96 -10.13
CA LEU A 21 -13.78 -10.05 -10.02
C LEU A 21 -13.23 -11.27 -9.27
N THR A 22 -12.12 -11.11 -8.53
CA THR A 22 -11.63 -12.16 -7.64
C THR A 22 -12.30 -12.06 -6.27
N PRO A 23 -12.84 -13.17 -5.72
CA PRO A 23 -13.40 -13.20 -4.39
C PRO A 23 -12.33 -12.83 -3.36
N THR A 24 -12.63 -11.86 -2.50
CA THR A 24 -11.78 -11.55 -1.35
C THR A 24 -12.39 -12.11 -0.09
N SER A 25 -11.56 -12.73 0.75
CA SER A 25 -11.94 -13.25 2.06
C SER A 25 -12.17 -12.17 3.12
N GLU A 26 -11.95 -10.89 2.78
CA GLU A 26 -12.29 -9.77 3.64
C GLU A 26 -13.78 -9.48 3.49
N VAL A 27 -14.55 -9.89 4.50
CA VAL A 27 -15.97 -9.56 4.62
C VAL A 27 -16.08 -8.04 4.66
N ALA A 28 -16.58 -7.39 3.59
CA ALA A 28 -16.82 -5.96 3.66
C ALA A 28 -17.83 -5.68 4.76
N GLN A 29 -17.51 -4.68 5.57
CA GLN A 29 -18.29 -4.21 6.72
C GLN A 29 -19.68 -3.69 6.32
N ASN A 30 -19.92 -3.44 5.03
CA ASN A 30 -21.18 -2.93 4.49
C ASN A 30 -21.74 -3.93 3.45
N GLY A 31 -22.44 -4.97 3.91
CA GLY A 31 -23.16 -5.87 3.01
C GLY A 31 -24.20 -5.13 2.17
N GLY A 32 -24.03 -5.12 0.84
CA GLY A 32 -25.12 -4.89 -0.13
C GLY A 32 -25.65 -3.46 -0.29
N ARG A 33 -24.93 -2.40 0.12
CA ARG A 33 -25.36 -1.01 -0.08
C ARG A 33 -24.43 -0.26 -1.03
N PHE A 34 -24.99 0.49 -1.98
CA PHE A 34 -24.22 1.40 -2.84
C PHE A 34 -23.78 2.63 -2.03
N VAL A 35 -22.48 2.91 -1.96
CA VAL A 35 -21.93 4.03 -1.16
C VAL A 35 -21.61 5.21 -2.06
N TRP A 36 -22.26 6.35 -1.82
CA TRP A 36 -22.15 7.59 -2.61
C TRP A 36 -20.87 8.41 -2.34
N CYS A 37 -20.01 7.95 -1.44
CA CYS A 37 -18.87 8.72 -0.99
C CYS A 37 -17.59 8.37 -1.76
N ILE A 38 -16.83 9.41 -2.12
CA ILE A 38 -15.62 9.35 -2.98
C ILE A 38 -14.40 8.79 -2.24
N ALA A 39 -14.44 8.60 -0.91
CA ALA A 39 -13.33 8.02 -0.16
C ALA A 39 -13.72 7.37 1.19
N CYS A 40 -14.96 6.91 1.38
CA CYS A 40 -15.46 6.48 2.69
C CYS A 40 -15.10 5.06 3.13
N GLY A 41 -14.39 4.28 2.32
CA GLY A 41 -13.82 3.01 2.76
C GLY A 41 -12.63 3.22 3.71
N ASP A 42 -12.31 2.19 4.50
CA ASP A 42 -11.16 2.18 5.43
C ASP A 42 -9.85 2.59 4.73
N PHE A 43 -9.73 2.28 3.43
CA PHE A 43 -8.57 2.63 2.59
C PHE A 43 -8.95 3.47 1.36
N GLY A 44 -9.92 4.38 1.50
CA GLY A 44 -10.53 5.10 0.38
C GLY A 44 -9.57 5.75 -0.62
N LEU A 45 -8.48 6.38 -0.15
CA LEU A 45 -7.49 6.98 -1.06
C LEU A 45 -6.63 5.92 -1.76
N ALA A 46 -6.24 4.86 -1.04
CA ALA A 46 -5.47 3.78 -1.62
C ALA A 46 -6.26 3.03 -2.71
N ASP A 47 -7.54 2.77 -2.44
CA ASP A 47 -8.44 2.09 -3.37
C ASP A 47 -8.70 2.95 -4.62
N PHE A 48 -8.97 4.24 -4.44
CA PHE A 48 -9.09 5.18 -5.54
C PHE A 48 -7.84 5.19 -6.43
N ALA A 49 -6.65 5.33 -5.83
CA ALA A 49 -5.39 5.37 -6.58
C ALA A 49 -5.09 4.04 -7.30
N ALA A 50 -5.36 2.90 -6.66
CA ALA A 50 -5.19 1.59 -7.26
C ALA A 50 -6.11 1.39 -8.48
N ASN A 51 -7.37 1.82 -8.38
CA ASN A 51 -8.35 1.77 -9.46
C ASN A 51 -7.98 2.67 -10.64
N VAL A 52 -7.52 3.89 -10.38
CA VAL A 52 -6.95 4.77 -11.42
C VAL A 52 -5.82 4.05 -12.16
N ALA A 53 -4.83 3.53 -11.42
CA ALA A 53 -3.67 2.85 -12.01
C ALA A 53 -4.07 1.62 -12.84
N LEU A 54 -5.06 0.86 -12.36
CA LEU A 54 -5.58 -0.33 -13.02
C LEU A 54 -6.25 -0.04 -14.38
N PHE A 55 -6.88 1.13 -14.54
CA PHE A 55 -7.59 1.52 -15.76
C PHE A 55 -6.75 2.32 -16.78
N VAL A 56 -5.59 2.85 -16.38
CA VAL A 56 -4.65 3.53 -17.30
C VAL A 56 -4.29 2.67 -18.52
N PRO A 57 -3.91 1.39 -18.39
CA PRO A 57 -3.59 0.53 -19.54
C PRO A 57 -4.76 0.37 -20.52
N LEU A 58 -5.99 0.28 -20.03
CA LEU A 58 -7.18 0.14 -20.88
C LEU A 58 -7.42 1.41 -21.70
N GLY A 59 -7.39 2.58 -21.04
CA GLY A 59 -7.53 3.87 -21.74
C GLY A 59 -6.46 4.07 -22.81
N TRP A 60 -5.21 3.69 -22.49
CA TRP A 60 -4.09 3.73 -23.43
C TRP A 60 -4.30 2.79 -24.64
N ALA A 61 -4.70 1.54 -24.39
CA ALA A 61 -4.93 0.55 -25.44
C ALA A 61 -6.08 0.95 -26.37
N LEU A 62 -7.18 1.47 -25.83
CA LEU A 62 -8.33 1.97 -26.59
C LEU A 62 -7.96 3.20 -27.44
N GLY A 63 -7.17 4.13 -26.88
CA GLY A 63 -6.63 5.25 -27.64
C GLY A 63 -5.72 4.80 -28.79
N ARG A 64 -4.86 3.80 -28.54
CA ARG A 64 -3.99 3.18 -29.56
C ARG A 64 -4.77 2.41 -30.63
N ALA A 65 -5.95 1.90 -30.29
CA ALA A 65 -6.87 1.29 -31.24
C ALA A 65 -7.50 2.31 -32.21
N GLY A 66 -7.36 3.62 -31.94
CA GLY A 66 -7.86 4.70 -32.79
C GLY A 66 -9.28 5.16 -32.43
N LEU A 67 -9.78 4.78 -31.26
CA LEU A 67 -11.12 5.18 -30.81
C LEU A 67 -11.16 6.68 -30.44
N LYS A 68 -12.31 7.31 -30.72
CA LYS A 68 -12.55 8.71 -30.36
C LYS A 68 -12.63 8.85 -28.82
N PRO A 69 -12.19 9.99 -28.24
CA PRO A 69 -12.21 10.18 -26.79
C PRO A 69 -13.54 9.87 -26.11
N GLY A 70 -14.66 10.33 -26.69
CA GLY A 70 -15.99 10.04 -26.15
C GLY A 70 -16.32 8.55 -26.12
N THR A 71 -15.90 7.79 -27.15
CA THR A 71 -16.08 6.34 -27.20
C THR A 71 -15.22 5.62 -26.15
N VAL A 72 -13.98 6.07 -25.95
CA VAL A 72 -13.10 5.50 -24.90
C VAL A 72 -13.70 5.70 -23.52
N ILE A 73 -14.17 6.92 -23.22
CA ILE A 73 -14.81 7.24 -21.95
C ILE A 73 -16.09 6.40 -21.77
N ALA A 74 -16.94 6.32 -22.79
CA ALA A 74 -18.14 5.49 -22.73
C ALA A 74 -17.82 4.01 -22.45
N ILE A 75 -16.82 3.43 -23.12
CA ILE A 75 -16.39 2.05 -22.88
C ILE A 75 -15.91 1.86 -21.44
N VAL A 76 -15.08 2.77 -20.91
CA VAL A 76 -14.57 2.69 -19.54
C VAL A 76 -15.68 2.78 -18.51
N VAL A 77 -16.63 3.71 -18.71
CA VAL A 77 -17.79 3.88 -17.82
C VAL A 77 -18.68 2.64 -17.88
N CYS A 78 -19.01 2.13 -19.07
CA CYS A 78 -19.81 0.92 -19.24
C CYS A 78 -19.12 -0.30 -18.62
N ALA A 79 -17.80 -0.45 -18.82
CA ALA A 79 -17.03 -1.53 -18.21
C ALA A 79 -17.06 -1.44 -16.68
N THR A 80 -16.93 -0.23 -16.13
CA THR A 80 -17.00 -0.03 -14.68
C THR A 80 -18.38 -0.37 -14.15
N ILE A 81 -19.46 0.14 -14.74
CA ILE A 81 -20.83 -0.20 -14.35
C ILE A 81 -21.05 -1.73 -14.43
N GLY A 82 -20.53 -2.38 -15.46
CA GLY A 82 -20.60 -3.84 -15.60
C GLY A 82 -19.88 -4.59 -14.48
N ILE A 83 -18.70 -4.13 -14.07
CA ILE A 83 -17.93 -4.69 -12.93
C ILE A 83 -18.70 -4.50 -11.62
N GLU A 84 -19.20 -3.29 -11.36
CA GLU A 84 -19.98 -2.98 -10.15
C GLU A 84 -21.23 -3.86 -10.04
N LEU A 85 -21.96 -4.03 -11.15
CA LEU A 85 -23.09 -4.94 -11.22
C LEU A 85 -22.65 -6.40 -10.98
N ALA A 86 -21.59 -6.85 -11.64
CA ALA A 86 -21.09 -8.21 -11.44
C ALA A 86 -20.69 -8.46 -9.97
N GLN A 87 -20.06 -7.49 -9.32
CA GLN A 87 -19.71 -7.57 -7.91
C GLN A 87 -20.94 -7.61 -7.02
N LEU A 88 -21.93 -6.74 -7.27
CA LEU A 88 -23.17 -6.69 -6.50
C LEU A 88 -23.95 -8.01 -6.55
N TRP A 89 -24.04 -8.64 -7.73
CA TRP A 89 -24.85 -9.83 -7.95
C TRP A 89 -24.11 -11.15 -7.68
N PHE A 90 -22.79 -11.20 -7.89
CA PHE A 90 -22.03 -12.46 -7.85
C PHE A 90 -20.92 -12.52 -6.78
N LEU A 91 -20.58 -11.40 -6.12
CA LEU A 91 -19.50 -11.34 -5.12
C LEU A 91 -20.02 -10.79 -3.78
N PRO A 92 -20.59 -11.65 -2.92
CA PRO A 92 -21.09 -11.25 -1.60
C PRO A 92 -19.98 -10.58 -0.79
N GLY A 93 -20.26 -9.41 -0.22
CA GLY A 93 -19.28 -8.67 0.58
C GLY A 93 -18.39 -7.71 -0.23
N ARG A 94 -18.79 -7.29 -1.43
CA ARG A 94 -18.24 -6.08 -2.08
C ARG A 94 -19.27 -4.95 -2.08
N VAL A 95 -18.79 -3.73 -1.86
CA VAL A 95 -19.58 -2.50 -1.84
C VAL A 95 -19.40 -1.82 -3.16
N ALA A 96 -20.47 -1.67 -3.92
CA ALA A 96 -20.42 -0.86 -5.13
C ALA A 96 -20.34 0.63 -4.77
N SER A 97 -19.43 1.39 -5.39
CA SER A 97 -19.19 2.78 -5.01
C SER A 97 -19.05 3.75 -6.18
N LEU A 98 -19.53 4.98 -5.97
CA LEU A 98 -19.31 6.08 -6.93
C LEU A 98 -17.81 6.41 -7.05
N SER A 99 -17.04 6.21 -5.99
CA SER A 99 -15.58 6.38 -6.00
C SER A 99 -14.92 5.51 -7.07
N ASP A 100 -15.35 4.25 -7.19
CA ASP A 100 -14.77 3.30 -8.13
C ASP A 100 -15.08 3.69 -9.59
N ILE A 101 -16.30 4.13 -9.86
CA ILE A 101 -16.69 4.70 -11.16
C ILE A 101 -15.80 5.90 -11.52
N LEU A 102 -15.62 6.83 -10.59
CA LEU A 102 -14.80 8.02 -10.82
C LEU A 102 -13.32 7.67 -10.99
N ALA A 103 -12.77 6.77 -10.16
CA ALA A 103 -11.39 6.32 -10.22
C ALA A 103 -11.08 5.63 -11.55
N ASN A 104 -11.91 4.67 -11.94
CA ASN A 104 -11.74 3.90 -13.17
C ASN A 104 -11.86 4.80 -14.41
N THR A 105 -12.83 5.72 -14.41
CA THR A 105 -12.99 6.73 -15.46
C THR A 105 -11.78 7.64 -15.55
N THR A 106 -11.27 8.12 -14.41
CA THR A 106 -10.06 8.94 -14.33
C THR A 106 -8.85 8.19 -14.89
N GLY A 107 -8.66 6.92 -14.51
CA GLY A 107 -7.62 6.05 -15.07
C GLY A 107 -7.72 5.92 -16.59
N GLY A 108 -8.92 5.67 -17.11
CA GLY A 108 -9.18 5.60 -18.55
C GLY A 108 -8.85 6.90 -19.30
N VAL A 109 -9.22 8.05 -18.74
CA VAL A 109 -8.90 9.37 -19.31
C VAL A 109 -7.39 9.64 -19.27
N VAL A 110 -6.72 9.36 -18.16
CA VAL A 110 -5.26 9.50 -18.02
C VAL A 110 -4.56 8.62 -19.06
N GLY A 111 -4.93 7.34 -19.17
CA GLY A 111 -4.37 6.42 -20.15
C GLY A 111 -4.54 6.88 -21.60
N LEU A 112 -5.69 7.46 -21.93
CA LEU A 112 -5.97 8.03 -23.24
C LEU A 112 -5.13 9.29 -23.53
N ALA A 113 -4.96 10.17 -22.55
CA ALA A 113 -4.29 11.46 -22.70
C ALA A 113 -2.76 11.33 -22.69
N LEU A 114 -2.22 10.35 -21.96
CA LEU A 114 -0.79 10.23 -21.67
C LEU A 114 0.11 10.21 -22.92
N PRO A 115 -0.17 9.44 -23.99
CA PRO A 115 0.68 9.44 -25.18
C PRO A 115 0.78 10.81 -25.87
N ARG A 116 -0.33 11.55 -25.94
CA ARG A 116 -0.38 12.88 -26.55
C ARG A 116 0.38 13.90 -25.71
N LEU A 117 0.22 13.83 -24.38
CA LEU A 117 0.96 14.66 -23.45
C LEU A 117 2.47 14.42 -23.59
N LEU A 118 2.91 13.17 -23.53
CA LEU A 118 4.32 12.80 -23.64
C LEU A 118 4.94 13.24 -24.98
N SER A 119 4.19 13.10 -26.09
CA SER A 119 4.62 13.59 -27.40
C SER A 119 4.81 15.12 -27.41
N ARG A 120 3.88 15.88 -26.82
CA ARG A 120 4.00 17.35 -26.71
C ARG A 120 5.19 17.76 -25.84
N LEU A 121 5.39 17.10 -24.71
CA LEU A 121 6.50 17.38 -23.80
C LEU A 121 7.86 17.10 -24.46
N ARG A 122 7.93 16.12 -25.38
CA ARG A 122 9.14 15.78 -26.13
C ARG A 122 9.25 16.45 -27.50
N GLY A 123 8.28 17.29 -27.88
CA GLY A 123 8.26 17.96 -29.18
C GLY A 123 9.36 19.02 -29.34
N SER A 124 9.97 19.47 -28.25
CA SER A 124 11.15 20.34 -28.27
C SER A 124 12.11 19.99 -27.12
N THR A 125 13.40 20.26 -27.31
CA THR A 125 14.44 20.02 -26.31
C THR A 125 14.19 20.84 -25.03
N THR A 126 13.70 22.07 -25.16
CA THR A 126 13.34 22.94 -24.02
C THR A 126 12.18 22.36 -23.21
N ASN A 127 11.11 21.89 -23.86
CA ASN A 127 9.98 21.29 -23.17
C ASN A 127 10.38 19.98 -22.48
N ALA A 128 11.22 19.17 -23.13
CA ALA A 128 11.72 17.92 -22.56
C ALA A 128 12.57 18.18 -21.30
N GLY A 129 13.44 19.20 -21.34
CA GLY A 129 14.24 19.62 -20.19
C GLY A 129 13.37 20.09 -19.01
N ARG A 130 12.40 20.98 -19.27
CA ARG A 130 11.44 21.44 -18.25
C ARG A 130 10.63 20.30 -17.67
N ALA A 131 10.09 19.42 -18.52
CA ALA A 131 9.32 18.26 -18.09
C ALA A 131 10.15 17.32 -17.22
N THR A 132 11.42 17.10 -17.58
CA THR A 132 12.37 16.29 -16.79
C THR A 132 12.59 16.90 -15.41
N ALA A 133 12.83 18.21 -15.33
CA ALA A 133 13.05 18.90 -14.05
C ALA A 133 11.80 18.89 -13.16
N VAL A 134 10.63 19.20 -13.74
CA VAL A 134 9.35 19.18 -13.02
C VAL A 134 9.03 17.78 -12.52
N TYR A 135 9.14 16.76 -13.39
CA TYR A 135 8.90 15.38 -12.98
C TYR A 135 9.90 14.92 -11.92
N GLY A 136 11.18 15.23 -12.07
CA GLY A 136 12.21 14.91 -11.07
C GLY A 136 11.94 15.55 -9.71
N GLY A 137 11.53 16.82 -9.68
CA GLY A 137 11.14 17.51 -8.45
C GLY A 137 9.90 16.90 -7.80
N LEU A 138 8.85 16.64 -8.59
CA LEU A 138 7.63 15.99 -8.09
C LEU A 138 7.92 14.57 -7.56
N LEU A 139 8.78 13.82 -8.25
CA LEU A 139 9.20 12.49 -7.81
C LEU A 139 9.97 12.56 -6.49
N ALA A 140 10.90 13.49 -6.34
CA ALA A 140 11.64 13.69 -5.09
C ALA A 140 10.67 14.01 -3.94
N VAL A 141 9.77 14.98 -4.12
CA VAL A 141 8.74 15.31 -3.11
C VAL A 141 7.86 14.11 -2.79
N SER A 142 7.46 13.32 -3.79
CA SER A 142 6.61 12.15 -3.61
C SER A 142 7.31 11.02 -2.84
N LEU A 143 8.60 10.78 -3.10
CA LEU A 143 9.40 9.79 -2.37
C LEU A 143 9.60 10.23 -0.91
N TRP A 144 9.92 11.51 -0.68
CA TRP A 144 10.05 12.07 0.67
C TRP A 144 8.74 11.97 1.45
N ALA A 145 7.65 12.47 0.89
CA ALA A 145 6.33 12.46 1.51
C ALA A 145 5.83 11.01 1.72
N GLY A 146 5.97 10.14 0.72
CA GLY A 146 5.56 8.73 0.82
C GLY A 146 6.36 7.95 1.87
N THR A 147 7.62 8.31 2.11
CA THR A 147 8.41 7.74 3.21
C THR A 147 7.91 8.25 4.56
N LEU A 148 7.69 9.56 4.70
CA LEU A 148 7.19 10.16 5.93
C LEU A 148 5.78 9.70 6.30
N VAL A 149 4.91 9.48 5.31
CA VAL A 149 3.56 8.98 5.55
C VAL A 149 3.58 7.63 6.24
N GLN A 150 4.57 6.80 5.94
CA GLN A 150 4.76 5.48 6.54
C GLN A 150 5.45 5.52 7.91
N ARG A 151 5.91 6.70 8.36
CA ARG A 151 6.62 6.84 9.63
C ARG A 151 5.69 6.47 10.79
N ILE A 152 6.05 5.42 11.54
CA ILE A 152 5.31 5.02 12.74
C ILE A 152 5.39 6.14 13.78
N SER A 153 4.24 6.53 14.30
CA SER A 153 4.15 7.51 15.37
C SER A 153 4.72 6.92 16.67
N ILE A 154 5.54 7.68 17.38
CA ILE A 154 6.00 7.30 18.73
C ILE A 154 5.23 8.15 19.73
N PRO A 155 4.33 7.54 20.53
CA PRO A 155 3.46 8.28 21.43
C PRO A 155 4.20 8.73 22.69
N ASP A 156 3.84 9.91 23.22
CA ASP A 156 4.38 10.41 24.50
C ASP A 156 3.71 9.77 25.72
N ALA A 157 2.53 9.16 25.52
CA ALA A 157 1.82 8.41 26.53
C ALA A 157 0.92 7.37 25.87
N LEU A 158 0.75 6.22 26.50
CA LEU A 158 -0.12 5.15 26.05
C LEU A 158 -0.99 4.64 27.17
N GLN A 159 -2.21 4.28 26.83
CA GLN A 159 -3.05 3.36 27.58
C GLN A 159 -3.33 2.14 26.71
N TRP A 160 -3.84 1.07 27.32
CA TRP A 160 -4.40 -0.04 26.55
C TRP A 160 -5.82 -0.34 27.00
N ALA A 161 -6.63 -0.79 26.06
CA ALA A 161 -7.97 -1.28 26.30
C ALA A 161 -8.22 -2.55 25.48
N ARG A 162 -9.13 -3.38 25.95
CA ARG A 162 -9.74 -4.41 25.10
C ARG A 162 -10.85 -3.72 24.32
N GLN A 163 -10.72 -3.57 22.99
CA GLN A 163 -11.83 -3.00 22.23
C GLN A 163 -12.94 -4.05 22.12
N SER A 164 -14.18 -3.57 22.21
CA SER A 164 -15.38 -4.39 22.26
C SER A 164 -15.83 -4.89 20.87
N PRO A 165 -16.57 -6.02 20.80
CA PRO A 165 -17.02 -6.71 19.58
C PRO A 165 -18.06 -5.96 18.73
N ARG A 166 -18.21 -4.65 18.92
CA ARG A 166 -19.21 -3.84 18.19
C ARG A 166 -18.72 -3.38 16.81
N LEU A 167 -17.50 -3.73 16.42
CA LEU A 167 -17.02 -3.55 15.05
C LEU A 167 -17.65 -4.63 14.16
N PRO A 168 -18.39 -4.25 13.10
CA PRO A 168 -18.93 -5.22 12.15
C PRO A 168 -17.83 -6.14 11.60
N GLY A 169 -18.05 -7.46 11.64
CA GLY A 169 -17.07 -8.46 11.19
C GLY A 169 -16.06 -8.92 12.24
N TYR A 170 -16.08 -8.33 13.45
CA TYR A 170 -15.33 -8.82 14.60
C TYR A 170 -16.16 -9.77 15.48
N THR A 171 -15.47 -10.66 16.19
CA THR A 171 -16.01 -11.53 17.24
C THR A 171 -15.22 -11.32 18.52
N ASP A 172 -15.75 -11.80 19.65
CA ASP A 172 -15.02 -11.76 20.91
C ASP A 172 -13.79 -12.67 20.87
N PHE A 173 -12.67 -12.15 21.37
CA PHE A 173 -11.50 -12.96 21.65
C PHE A 173 -11.79 -13.88 22.84
N THR A 174 -11.77 -15.19 22.58
CA THR A 174 -12.12 -16.23 23.56
C THR A 174 -10.97 -16.64 24.48
N GLY A 175 -9.76 -16.12 24.24
CA GLY A 175 -8.61 -16.32 25.09
C GLY A 175 -8.60 -15.42 26.33
N VAL A 176 -7.54 -15.54 27.14
CA VAL A 176 -7.39 -14.76 28.38
C VAL A 176 -6.13 -13.93 28.32
N LEU A 177 -6.28 -12.61 28.30
CA LEU A 177 -5.16 -11.68 28.47
C LEU A 177 -4.77 -11.63 29.96
N ARG A 178 -3.56 -12.07 30.29
CA ARG A 178 -3.06 -12.12 31.68
C ARG A 178 -2.39 -10.82 32.07
N GLU A 179 -1.52 -10.34 31.19
CA GLU A 179 -0.69 -9.19 31.47
C GLU A 179 -0.41 -8.39 30.20
N VAL A 180 -0.40 -7.07 30.34
CA VAL A 180 0.08 -6.14 29.32
C VAL A 180 1.18 -5.30 29.94
N ARG A 181 2.35 -5.28 29.29
CA ARG A 181 3.48 -4.43 29.67
C ARG A 181 3.75 -3.43 28.56
N ILE A 182 3.87 -2.16 28.90
CA ILE A 182 4.31 -1.10 27.99
C ILE A 182 5.69 -0.64 28.46
N ASN A 183 6.70 -0.74 27.59
CA ASN A 183 8.11 -0.50 27.92
C ASN A 183 8.60 -1.26 29.16
N GLY A 184 8.08 -2.47 29.38
CA GLY A 184 8.40 -3.33 30.53
C GLY A 184 7.58 -3.06 31.79
N THR A 185 6.80 -1.98 31.83
CA THR A 185 5.91 -1.64 32.96
C THR A 185 4.54 -2.27 32.76
N THR A 186 4.11 -3.09 33.73
CA THR A 186 2.76 -3.66 33.77
C THR A 186 1.72 -2.57 33.97
N LEU A 187 0.65 -2.60 33.16
CA LEU A 187 -0.37 -1.55 33.15
C LEU A 187 -1.76 -2.16 33.27
N ALA A 188 -2.62 -1.61 34.13
CA ALA A 188 -4.02 -2.00 34.16
C ALA A 188 -4.78 -1.46 32.94
N THR A 189 -5.92 -2.08 32.61
CA THR A 189 -6.78 -1.61 31.51
C THR A 189 -7.23 -0.16 31.75
N GLY A 190 -7.04 0.71 30.75
CA GLY A 190 -7.43 2.14 30.81
C GLY A 190 -6.50 3.02 31.65
N GLU A 191 -5.45 2.46 32.25
CA GLU A 191 -4.42 3.24 32.94
C GLU A 191 -3.46 3.87 31.92
N TRP A 192 -2.98 5.07 32.21
CA TRP A 192 -2.06 5.82 31.35
C TRP A 192 -0.62 5.66 31.81
N LEU A 193 0.26 5.30 30.89
CA LEU A 193 1.71 5.35 31.07
C LEU A 193 2.31 6.50 30.26
N ALA A 194 3.02 7.41 30.90
CA ALA A 194 3.86 8.40 30.22
C ALA A 194 5.15 7.72 29.71
N LEU A 195 5.52 7.99 28.47
CA LEU A 195 6.66 7.37 27.80
C LEU A 195 7.80 8.37 27.71
N SER A 196 8.94 8.04 28.30
CA SER A 196 10.14 8.90 28.29
C SER A 196 11.04 8.66 27.07
N ALA A 197 10.92 7.49 26.43
CA ALA A 197 11.73 7.10 25.28
C ALA A 197 11.09 7.60 23.98
N LYS A 198 11.87 8.37 23.19
CA LYS A 198 11.39 8.95 21.91
C LYS A 198 11.70 8.10 20.69
N ASP A 199 12.53 7.07 20.82
CA ASP A 199 13.04 6.32 19.66
C ASP A 199 12.27 5.03 19.39
N SER A 200 11.65 4.46 20.42
CA SER A 200 10.87 3.23 20.27
C SER A 200 9.82 3.08 21.37
N THR A 201 8.79 2.29 21.08
CA THR A 201 7.77 1.89 22.06
C THR A 201 7.55 0.39 21.95
N ALA A 202 7.65 -0.29 23.09
CA ALA A 202 7.48 -1.73 23.20
C ALA A 202 6.17 -2.06 23.94
N VAL A 203 5.39 -2.98 23.40
CA VAL A 203 4.19 -3.53 24.04
C VAL A 203 4.32 -5.04 24.06
N THR A 204 4.25 -5.62 25.25
CA THR A 204 4.33 -7.07 25.46
C THR A 204 3.02 -7.56 26.05
N LEU A 205 2.47 -8.63 25.47
CA LEU A 205 1.25 -9.29 25.88
C LEU A 205 1.59 -10.69 26.37
N ASP A 206 1.18 -11.02 27.58
CA ASP A 206 1.09 -12.42 28.04
C ASP A 206 -0.38 -12.82 28.01
N LEU A 207 -0.70 -13.81 27.18
CA LEU A 207 -2.06 -14.26 26.98
C LEU A 207 -2.15 -15.78 26.88
N VAL A 208 -3.35 -16.28 27.08
CA VAL A 208 -3.75 -17.64 26.80
C VAL A 208 -4.52 -17.64 25.48
N ALA A 209 -4.11 -18.47 24.54
CA ALA A 209 -4.72 -18.58 23.22
C ALA A 209 -6.21 -18.92 23.31
N GLY A 210 -7.03 -18.21 22.54
CA GLY A 210 -8.44 -18.51 22.35
C GLY A 210 -8.66 -19.59 21.30
N VAL A 211 -9.93 -19.95 21.10
CA VAL A 211 -10.36 -20.83 20.00
C VAL A 211 -10.21 -20.08 18.66
N PRO A 212 -9.51 -20.66 17.66
CA PRO A 212 -9.42 -20.07 16.32
C PRO A 212 -10.80 -19.85 15.67
N ASP A 213 -11.10 -18.62 15.24
CA ASP A 213 -12.30 -18.25 14.48
C ASP A 213 -11.88 -17.58 13.15
N GLN A 214 -12.61 -17.81 12.07
CA GLN A 214 -12.32 -17.20 10.76
C GLN A 214 -12.62 -15.69 10.73
N ARG A 215 -13.46 -15.20 11.64
CA ARG A 215 -13.70 -13.77 11.88
C ARG A 215 -12.56 -13.16 12.69
N ARG A 216 -12.39 -11.85 12.62
CA ARG A 216 -11.34 -11.16 13.39
C ARG A 216 -11.77 -11.07 14.86
N ALA A 217 -10.84 -11.31 15.76
CA ALA A 217 -11.03 -11.11 17.19
C ALA A 217 -9.94 -10.18 17.69
N GLU A 218 -10.30 -8.98 18.13
CA GLU A 218 -9.32 -8.05 18.68
C GLU A 218 -8.89 -8.53 20.07
N ILE A 219 -7.59 -8.59 20.30
CA ILE A 219 -6.98 -8.96 21.57
C ILE A 219 -6.81 -7.70 22.42
N ILE A 220 -6.16 -6.67 21.86
CA ILE A 220 -5.96 -5.37 22.49
C ILE A 220 -5.87 -4.25 21.44
N ALA A 221 -6.19 -3.04 21.89
CA ALA A 221 -5.82 -1.79 21.24
C ALA A 221 -5.08 -0.89 22.24
N THR A 222 -4.01 -0.26 21.77
CA THR A 222 -3.23 0.72 22.53
C THR A 222 -3.53 2.11 22.00
N GLN A 223 -3.81 3.05 22.89
CA GLN A 223 -4.30 4.37 22.52
C GLN A 223 -3.38 5.46 23.06
N PRO A 224 -2.92 6.38 22.19
CA PRO A 224 -2.27 7.61 22.61
C PRO A 224 -3.29 8.61 23.19
N ARG A 225 -2.81 9.64 23.88
CA ARG A 225 -3.68 10.71 24.43
C ARG A 225 -4.51 11.42 23.37
N THR A 226 -3.96 11.55 22.17
CA THR A 226 -4.59 12.22 21.04
C THR A 226 -4.38 11.38 19.79
N GLY A 227 -5.42 11.30 18.96
CA GLY A 227 -5.39 10.56 17.70
C GLY A 227 -5.89 9.12 17.80
N PRO A 228 -5.77 8.34 16.70
CA PRO A 228 -6.22 6.96 16.63
C PRO A 228 -5.34 6.04 17.49
N ALA A 229 -5.79 4.79 17.67
CA ALA A 229 -5.00 3.75 18.33
C ALA A 229 -3.61 3.64 17.71
N TRP A 230 -2.57 3.58 18.54
CA TRP A 230 -1.18 3.49 18.12
C TRP A 230 -0.85 2.10 17.54
N ALA A 231 -1.33 1.05 18.20
CA ALA A 231 -1.22 -0.31 17.70
C ALA A 231 -2.38 -1.15 18.21
N TRP A 232 -2.82 -2.12 17.42
CA TRP A 232 -3.76 -3.15 17.85
C TRP A 232 -3.30 -4.52 17.38
N VAL A 233 -3.77 -5.55 18.09
CA VAL A 233 -3.47 -6.94 17.81
C VAL A 233 -4.77 -7.70 17.65
N ASP A 234 -4.93 -8.34 16.49
CA ASP A 234 -6.08 -9.17 16.17
C ASP A 234 -5.65 -10.63 15.97
N GLN A 235 -6.54 -11.56 16.33
CA GLN A 235 -6.50 -12.93 15.87
C GLN A 235 -7.45 -13.10 14.68
N GLN A 236 -6.99 -13.76 13.61
CA GLN A 236 -7.88 -14.30 12.57
C GLN A 236 -7.42 -15.71 12.21
N ALA A 237 -8.29 -16.70 12.42
CA ALA A 237 -7.96 -18.10 12.45
C ALA A 237 -6.76 -18.33 13.40
N ARG A 238 -5.61 -18.69 12.86
CA ARG A 238 -4.35 -18.85 13.60
C ARG A 238 -3.33 -17.73 13.33
N ASP A 239 -3.71 -16.73 12.55
CA ASP A 239 -2.85 -15.57 12.31
C ASP A 239 -2.88 -14.63 13.50
N ALA A 240 -1.71 -14.14 13.91
CA ALA A 240 -1.62 -12.90 14.65
C ALA A 240 -1.44 -11.74 13.67
N ARG A 241 -2.34 -10.76 13.73
CA ARG A 241 -2.30 -9.55 12.91
C ARG A 241 -2.01 -8.38 13.80
N VAL A 242 -1.10 -7.53 13.36
CA VAL A 242 -0.72 -6.33 14.10
C VAL A 242 -0.85 -5.15 13.15
N HIS A 243 -1.28 -4.02 13.68
CA HIS A 243 -1.18 -2.74 13.00
C HIS A 243 -0.32 -1.78 13.82
N PHE A 244 0.50 -0.98 13.16
CA PHE A 244 1.15 0.19 13.75
C PHE A 244 0.69 1.46 13.03
N ALA A 245 0.23 2.43 13.82
CA ALA A 245 -0.31 3.68 13.32
C ALA A 245 0.77 4.55 12.69
N SER A 246 0.39 5.16 11.57
CA SER A 246 1.21 6.16 10.88
C SER A 246 0.33 7.23 10.23
N ALA A 247 0.94 8.19 9.53
CA ALA A 247 0.14 9.19 8.83
C ALA A 247 -0.66 8.58 7.65
N SER A 248 -0.39 7.33 7.25
CA SER A 248 -1.21 6.60 6.28
C SER A 248 -2.67 6.54 6.67
N ASP A 249 -2.96 6.36 7.96
CA ASP A 249 -4.30 6.04 8.44
C ASP A 249 -5.21 7.26 8.32
N TRP A 250 -4.65 8.46 8.61
CA TRP A 250 -5.30 9.74 8.39
C TRP A 250 -5.60 10.01 6.91
N LEU A 251 -4.71 9.58 6.03
CA LEU A 251 -4.86 9.72 4.58
C LEU A 251 -5.72 8.61 3.97
N ARG A 252 -6.22 7.64 4.77
CA ARG A 252 -6.90 6.43 4.30
C ARG A 252 -6.06 5.69 3.24
N LEU A 253 -4.75 5.69 3.47
CA LEU A 253 -3.78 4.85 2.81
C LEU A 253 -3.58 3.58 3.64
N ARG A 254 -2.99 2.56 3.03
CA ARG A 254 -2.68 1.32 3.74
C ARG A 254 -1.50 1.53 4.70
N GLY A 255 -1.61 0.96 5.89
CA GLY A 255 -0.66 1.17 6.98
C GLY A 255 0.34 0.02 7.14
N GLN A 256 0.95 -0.01 8.33
CA GLN A 256 1.93 -1.03 8.70
C GLN A 256 1.21 -2.22 9.36
N ASP A 257 0.75 -3.15 8.51
CA ASP A 257 -0.11 -4.28 8.89
C ASP A 257 0.59 -5.66 8.75
N PRO A 258 1.63 -5.99 9.54
CA PRO A 258 2.24 -7.32 9.45
C PRO A 258 1.25 -8.43 9.85
N VAL A 259 1.28 -9.53 9.07
CA VAL A 259 0.49 -10.74 9.33
C VAL A 259 1.42 -11.90 9.64
N MET A 260 1.35 -12.40 10.87
CA MET A 260 2.10 -13.56 11.34
C MET A 260 1.26 -14.82 11.07
N ALA A 261 1.42 -15.39 9.88
CA ALA A 261 0.65 -16.55 9.45
C ALA A 261 0.86 -17.76 10.37
N ASP A 262 -0.23 -18.38 10.82
CA ASP A 262 -0.23 -19.56 11.69
C ASP A 262 0.59 -19.42 12.99
N ALA A 263 0.83 -18.18 13.45
CA ALA A 263 1.66 -17.89 14.61
C ALA A 263 0.98 -18.16 15.96
N LEU A 264 -0.35 -18.25 15.98
CA LEU A 264 -1.12 -18.59 17.17
C LEU A 264 -1.41 -20.12 17.23
N PRO A 265 -1.51 -20.68 18.45
CA PRO A 265 -1.79 -22.11 18.64
C PRO A 265 -3.09 -22.57 17.97
N ALA A 266 -3.12 -23.84 17.55
CA ALA A 266 -4.34 -24.45 17.01
C ALA A 266 -5.36 -24.81 18.12
N THR A 267 -4.86 -25.00 19.34
CA THR A 267 -5.62 -25.38 20.53
C THR A 267 -5.68 -24.22 21.51
N ALA A 268 -6.88 -23.93 22.01
CA ALA A 268 -7.07 -22.95 23.07
C ALA A 268 -6.39 -23.40 24.37
N GLY A 269 -6.05 -22.46 25.25
CA GLY A 269 -5.48 -22.76 26.56
C GLY A 269 -3.95 -22.73 26.64
N GLU A 270 -3.26 -22.57 25.51
CA GLU A 270 -1.80 -22.45 25.47
C GLU A 270 -1.33 -21.02 25.79
N SER A 271 -0.19 -20.90 26.49
CA SER A 271 0.45 -19.60 26.75
C SER A 271 1.08 -19.07 25.47
N VAL A 272 0.86 -17.79 25.20
CA VAL A 272 1.43 -17.05 24.08
C VAL A 272 1.99 -15.73 24.60
N MET A 273 3.21 -15.42 24.20
CA MET A 273 3.80 -14.10 24.42
C MET A 273 3.87 -13.37 23.08
N VAL A 274 3.27 -12.18 23.01
CA VAL A 274 3.36 -11.31 21.84
C VAL A 274 4.14 -10.06 22.22
N ARG A 275 5.26 -9.80 21.57
CA ARG A 275 6.06 -8.59 21.77
C ARG A 275 6.08 -7.76 20.49
N LEU A 276 5.63 -6.53 20.61
CA LEU A 276 5.63 -5.51 19.57
C LEU A 276 6.65 -4.45 19.93
N VAL A 277 7.50 -4.05 18.99
CA VAL A 277 8.40 -2.90 19.15
C VAL A 277 8.26 -2.02 17.93
N GLY A 278 7.66 -0.85 18.08
CA GLY A 278 7.56 0.15 17.02
C GLY A 278 8.67 1.19 17.10
N ARG A 279 9.23 1.56 15.95
CA ARG A 279 10.23 2.62 15.74
C ARG A 279 9.80 3.47 14.55
N HIS A 280 10.25 4.71 14.45
CA HIS A 280 9.81 5.62 13.37
C HIS A 280 9.83 5.02 11.96
N PHE A 281 10.84 4.22 11.61
CA PHE A 281 10.93 3.59 10.29
C PHE A 281 11.16 2.08 10.37
N GLY A 282 10.57 1.42 11.37
CA GLY A 282 10.67 -0.03 11.46
C GLY A 282 9.94 -0.60 12.66
N TYR A 283 9.79 -1.93 12.67
CA TYR A 283 9.17 -2.63 13.77
C TYR A 283 9.69 -4.05 13.92
N ASP A 284 9.55 -4.56 15.14
CA ASP A 284 9.76 -5.96 15.50
C ASP A 284 8.45 -6.52 16.06
N VAL A 285 7.97 -7.65 15.53
CA VAL A 285 6.85 -8.42 16.05
C VAL A 285 7.33 -9.84 16.35
N VAL A 286 7.23 -10.26 17.59
CA VAL A 286 7.62 -11.59 18.06
C VAL A 286 6.41 -12.25 18.68
N VAL A 287 6.08 -13.46 18.23
CA VAL A 287 5.04 -14.31 18.81
C VAL A 287 5.71 -15.59 19.27
N GLU A 288 5.79 -15.79 20.58
CA GLU A 288 6.33 -17.01 21.20
C GLU A 288 5.19 -17.88 21.70
N THR A 289 5.25 -19.15 21.33
CA THR A 289 4.33 -20.21 21.76
C THR A 289 5.14 -21.41 22.23
N LYS A 290 4.47 -22.41 22.82
CA LYS A 290 5.12 -23.71 23.09
C LYS A 290 5.63 -24.40 21.82
N GLY A 291 4.97 -24.17 20.68
CA GLY A 291 5.31 -24.77 19.39
C GLY A 291 6.47 -24.07 18.66
N GLY A 292 6.94 -22.93 19.16
CA GLY A 292 8.06 -22.18 18.58
C GLY A 292 7.84 -20.67 18.59
N THR A 293 8.78 -19.96 17.97
CA THR A 293 8.82 -18.49 17.90
C THR A 293 8.66 -18.03 16.45
N ALA A 294 7.64 -17.22 16.19
CA ALA A 294 7.50 -16.50 14.94
C ALA A 294 8.03 -15.07 15.11
N VAL A 295 8.96 -14.65 14.26
CA VAL A 295 9.57 -13.32 14.30
C VAL A 295 9.34 -12.60 12.98
N ARG A 296 8.96 -11.33 13.07
CA ARG A 296 8.92 -10.43 11.94
C ARG A 296 9.65 -9.14 12.25
N HIS A 297 10.67 -8.88 11.45
CA HIS A 297 11.37 -7.61 11.41
C HIS A 297 11.01 -6.88 10.12
N ALA A 298 10.77 -5.57 10.21
CA ALA A 298 10.61 -4.73 9.04
C ALA A 298 11.34 -3.40 9.23
N SER A 299 11.96 -2.95 8.15
CA SER A 299 12.55 -1.64 8.02
C SER A 299 11.88 -0.93 6.84
N ILE A 300 11.54 0.34 7.02
CA ILE A 300 10.86 1.16 6.02
C ILE A 300 11.91 1.96 5.25
N THR A 301 11.82 1.89 3.93
CA THR A 301 12.70 2.52 2.96
C THR A 301 11.90 3.44 2.03
N PRO A 302 12.56 4.36 1.32
CA PRO A 302 11.91 5.12 0.25
C PRO A 302 11.33 4.27 -0.90
N GLY A 303 11.76 3.02 -1.03
CA GLY A 303 11.25 2.08 -2.02
C GLY A 303 9.88 1.47 -1.67
N ASP A 304 9.44 1.56 -0.42
CA ASP A 304 8.24 0.86 0.07
C ASP A 304 6.92 1.56 -0.25
N GLY A 305 6.94 2.67 -1.01
CA GLY A 305 5.75 3.48 -1.28
C GLY A 305 4.56 2.72 -1.89
N TRP A 306 4.82 1.62 -2.59
CA TRP A 306 3.76 0.75 -3.13
C TRP A 306 2.89 0.09 -2.03
N ARG A 307 3.42 -0.07 -0.80
CA ARG A 307 2.70 -0.67 0.33
C ARG A 307 1.50 0.16 0.76
N LEU A 308 1.55 1.47 0.54
CA LEU A 308 0.45 2.40 0.78
C LEU A 308 -0.79 2.11 -0.09
N PHE A 309 -0.61 1.38 -1.20
CA PHE A 309 -1.64 1.21 -2.23
C PHE A 309 -2.06 -0.24 -2.47
N MET A 310 -1.18 -1.24 -2.35
CA MET A 310 -1.55 -2.63 -2.66
C MET A 310 -2.36 -3.29 -1.55
N PRO A 311 -3.44 -4.05 -1.79
CA PRO A 311 -4.29 -4.64 -0.76
C PRO A 311 -3.79 -5.93 -0.09
N PHE A 312 -2.99 -6.76 -0.76
CA PHE A 312 -2.85 -8.18 -0.36
C PHE A 312 -1.75 -8.48 0.67
N ALA A 313 -1.96 -8.15 1.96
CA ALA A 313 -0.93 -8.22 3.01
C ALA A 313 -0.03 -9.48 2.97
N ARG A 314 -0.58 -10.71 2.90
CA ARG A 314 0.22 -11.95 2.81
C ARG A 314 1.03 -12.09 1.50
N THR A 315 0.46 -11.70 0.35
CA THR A 315 1.13 -11.79 -0.96
C THR A 315 2.24 -10.74 -1.09
N ARG A 316 2.05 -9.57 -0.44
CA ARG A 316 3.04 -8.47 -0.40
C ARG A 316 4.39 -8.96 0.12
N GLU A 317 4.40 -9.86 1.09
CA GLU A 317 5.62 -10.24 1.80
C GLU A 317 6.54 -11.13 0.95
N ARG A 318 5.98 -12.13 0.28
CA ARG A 318 6.74 -13.05 -0.59
C ARG A 318 7.31 -12.34 -1.81
N LEU A 319 6.58 -11.34 -2.32
CA LEU A 319 6.96 -10.60 -3.52
C LEU A 319 7.62 -9.25 -3.21
N ALA A 320 7.88 -8.92 -1.95
CA ALA A 320 8.35 -7.58 -1.56
C ALA A 320 9.58 -7.11 -2.37
N PRO A 321 10.67 -7.89 -2.53
CA PRO A 321 11.82 -7.43 -3.30
C PRO A 321 11.49 -7.15 -4.77
N LEU A 322 10.62 -7.95 -5.37
CA LEU A 322 10.17 -7.76 -6.75
C LEU A 322 9.29 -6.51 -6.86
N LEU A 323 8.37 -6.30 -5.92
CA LEU A 323 7.48 -5.14 -5.89
C LEU A 323 8.27 -3.85 -5.64
N ASP A 324 9.27 -3.86 -4.77
CA ASP A 324 10.20 -2.75 -4.57
C ASP A 324 10.93 -2.38 -5.86
N ALA A 325 11.43 -3.40 -6.58
CA ALA A 325 12.12 -3.21 -7.84
C ALA A 325 11.18 -2.64 -8.92
N LEU A 326 9.99 -3.22 -9.08
CA LEU A 326 8.99 -2.78 -10.06
C LEU A 326 8.47 -1.37 -9.77
N TRP A 327 8.22 -1.07 -8.49
CA TRP A 327 7.81 0.26 -8.05
C TRP A 327 8.87 1.31 -8.41
N MET A 328 10.12 1.05 -8.06
CA MET A 328 11.21 1.98 -8.36
C MET A 328 11.45 2.11 -9.87
N ALA A 329 11.32 1.02 -10.62
CA ALA A 329 11.39 1.05 -12.08
C ALA A 329 10.29 1.91 -12.69
N ALA A 330 9.04 1.74 -12.23
CA ALA A 330 7.88 2.49 -12.69
C ALA A 330 8.01 4.00 -12.42
N LEU A 331 8.58 4.37 -11.26
CA LEU A 331 8.79 5.77 -10.90
C LEU A 331 9.92 6.44 -11.70
N LEU A 332 11.01 5.73 -11.99
CA LEU A 332 12.18 6.32 -12.66
C LEU A 332 12.17 6.21 -14.20
N ALA A 333 11.38 5.29 -14.76
CA ALA A 333 11.26 5.18 -16.22
C ALA A 333 10.77 6.47 -16.91
N PRO A 334 9.73 7.18 -16.43
CA PRO A 334 9.29 8.43 -17.03
C PRO A 334 10.36 9.53 -16.97
N LEU A 335 11.14 9.59 -15.89
CA LEU A 335 12.23 10.55 -15.75
C LEU A 335 13.27 10.37 -16.87
N SER A 336 13.72 9.13 -17.07
CA SER A 336 14.68 8.81 -18.14
C SER A 336 14.09 9.00 -19.54
N TYR A 337 12.83 8.62 -19.73
CA TYR A 337 12.11 8.79 -20.98
C TYR A 337 12.05 10.27 -21.40
N LEU A 338 11.72 11.17 -20.47
CA LEU A 338 11.68 12.62 -20.71
C LEU A 338 13.09 13.19 -20.94
N ALA A 339 14.07 12.80 -20.11
CA ALA A 339 15.44 13.28 -20.22
C ALA A 339 16.08 12.93 -21.58
N THR A 340 15.75 11.76 -22.13
CA THR A 340 16.23 11.32 -23.45
C THR A 340 15.75 12.24 -24.58
N GLY A 341 14.60 12.91 -24.42
CA GLY A 341 14.11 13.91 -25.36
C GLY A 341 14.91 15.22 -25.36
N HIS A 342 15.75 15.46 -24.34
CA HIS A 342 16.60 16.63 -24.24
C HIS A 342 18.01 16.36 -24.78
N SER A 343 18.77 15.44 -24.16
CA SER A 343 20.10 15.04 -24.61
C SER A 343 20.59 13.79 -23.87
N ALA A 344 21.63 13.11 -24.40
CA ALA A 344 22.26 11.99 -23.72
C ALA A 344 22.90 12.40 -22.38
N VAL A 345 23.44 13.62 -22.30
CA VAL A 345 24.01 14.18 -21.07
C VAL A 345 22.94 14.39 -20.02
N ALA A 346 21.76 14.88 -20.39
CA ALA A 346 20.66 15.07 -19.44
C ALA A 346 20.16 13.76 -18.82
N VAL A 347 20.20 12.65 -19.56
CA VAL A 347 19.91 11.32 -18.98
C VAL A 347 20.91 10.96 -17.89
N GLY A 348 22.20 11.21 -18.13
CA GLY A 348 23.26 10.98 -17.13
C GLY A 348 23.10 11.86 -15.89
N VAL A 349 22.81 13.15 -16.08
CA VAL A 349 22.57 14.10 -14.97
C VAL A 349 21.34 13.71 -14.16
N ALA A 350 20.22 13.39 -14.82
CA ALA A 350 19.00 12.95 -14.13
C ALA A 350 19.22 11.64 -13.36
N GLY A 351 19.98 10.70 -13.93
CA GLY A 351 20.37 9.46 -13.26
C GLY A 351 21.23 9.69 -12.03
N ALA A 352 22.28 10.50 -12.15
CA ALA A 352 23.15 10.85 -11.03
C ALA A 352 22.39 11.61 -9.93
N ALA A 353 21.54 12.57 -10.29
CA ALA A 353 20.73 13.32 -9.34
C ALA A 353 19.74 12.41 -8.59
N ALA A 354 19.05 11.50 -9.30
CA ALA A 354 18.16 10.53 -8.68
C ALA A 354 18.91 9.57 -7.75
N ALA A 355 20.08 9.07 -8.15
CA ALA A 355 20.90 8.18 -7.32
C ALA A 355 21.40 8.89 -6.05
N VAL A 356 21.95 10.10 -6.19
CA VAL A 356 22.39 10.93 -5.05
C VAL A 356 21.21 11.20 -4.12
N TYR A 357 20.05 11.58 -4.67
CA TYR A 357 18.85 11.82 -3.88
C TYR A 357 18.42 10.58 -3.09
N LEU A 358 18.37 9.41 -3.72
CA LEU A 358 18.02 8.14 -3.05
C LEU A 358 19.04 7.70 -2.00
N LEU A 359 20.31 8.12 -2.11
CA LEU A 359 21.32 7.90 -1.08
C LEU A 359 21.20 8.89 0.09
N LEU A 360 20.85 10.15 -0.19
CA LEU A 360 20.70 11.18 0.84
C LEU A 360 19.38 11.07 1.62
N LEU A 361 18.33 10.54 1.00
CA LEU A 361 17.01 10.49 1.61
C LEU A 361 16.96 9.64 2.90
N PRO A 362 17.54 8.42 2.96
CA PRO A 362 17.65 7.66 4.21
C PRO A 362 18.40 8.39 5.32
N LEU A 363 19.48 9.10 4.97
CA LEU A 363 20.26 9.91 5.93
C LEU A 363 19.43 11.08 6.47
N ALA A 364 18.70 11.77 5.60
CA ALA A 364 17.89 12.93 5.97
C ALA A 364 16.68 12.56 6.85
N LEU A 365 16.07 11.40 6.60
CA LEU A 365 14.89 10.95 7.33
C LEU A 365 15.21 10.02 8.51
N GLY A 366 16.42 9.44 8.57
CA GLY A 366 16.75 8.38 9.53
C GLY A 366 16.01 7.07 9.23
N CYS A 367 15.63 6.82 7.99
CA CYS A 367 14.99 5.58 7.55
C CYS A 367 16.01 4.58 6.97
N ALA A 368 15.56 3.38 6.62
CA ALA A 368 16.46 2.35 6.15
C ALA A 368 16.93 2.56 4.69
N TRP A 369 18.11 2.03 4.40
CA TRP A 369 18.69 2.05 3.07
C TRP A 369 17.92 1.17 2.09
N LEU A 370 17.93 1.57 0.82
CA LEU A 370 17.33 0.80 -0.26
C LEU A 370 18.01 -0.57 -0.39
N SER A 371 17.21 -1.61 -0.63
CA SER A 371 17.73 -2.95 -0.94
C SER A 371 18.40 -2.99 -2.31
N LEU A 372 19.20 -4.04 -2.56
CA LEU A 372 19.78 -4.29 -3.88
C LEU A 372 18.70 -4.42 -4.96
N ALA A 373 17.57 -5.09 -4.65
CA ALA A 373 16.46 -5.24 -5.58
C ALA A 373 15.86 -3.88 -5.97
N THR A 374 15.70 -2.97 -5.01
CA THR A 374 15.22 -1.61 -5.26
C THR A 374 16.19 -0.82 -6.15
N TRP A 375 17.51 -0.95 -5.93
CA TRP A 375 18.53 -0.34 -6.80
C TRP A 375 18.53 -0.93 -8.22
N CYS A 376 18.38 -2.26 -8.35
CA CYS A 376 18.22 -2.90 -9.66
C CYS A 376 16.95 -2.41 -10.37
N GLY A 377 15.86 -2.23 -9.63
CA GLY A 377 14.63 -1.62 -10.12
C GLY A 377 14.85 -0.20 -10.62
N ALA A 378 15.56 0.63 -9.86
CA ALA A 378 15.91 2.00 -10.25
C ALA A 378 16.69 2.04 -11.57
N ALA A 379 17.75 1.23 -11.66
CA ALA A 379 18.55 1.11 -12.89
C ALA A 379 17.71 0.57 -14.06
N GLY A 380 16.90 -0.45 -13.82
CA GLY A 380 15.98 -1.04 -14.79
C GLY A 380 14.97 -0.02 -15.32
N GLY A 381 14.37 0.79 -14.45
CA GLY A 381 13.49 1.89 -14.84
C GLY A 381 14.17 2.88 -15.78
N PHE A 382 15.38 3.32 -15.46
CA PHE A 382 16.16 4.19 -16.33
C PHE A 382 16.43 3.56 -17.71
N LEU A 383 16.80 2.28 -17.75
CA LEU A 383 17.01 1.57 -19.01
C LEU A 383 15.73 1.47 -19.83
N ILE A 384 14.61 1.10 -19.20
CA ILE A 384 13.29 1.01 -19.84
C ILE A 384 12.90 2.36 -20.43
N GLY A 385 13.00 3.45 -19.66
CA GLY A 385 12.66 4.80 -20.12
C GLY A 385 13.47 5.22 -21.34
N LYS A 386 14.79 5.00 -21.30
CA LYS A 386 15.70 5.28 -22.43
C LYS A 386 15.37 4.46 -23.68
N VAL A 387 15.07 3.17 -23.51
CA VAL A 387 14.69 2.29 -24.64
C VAL A 387 13.36 2.76 -25.22
N MET A 388 12.33 2.94 -24.39
CA MET A 388 11.02 3.43 -24.84
C MET A 388 11.14 4.75 -25.60
N ALA A 389 11.98 5.67 -25.13
CA ALA A 389 12.18 6.96 -25.77
C ALA A 389 12.68 6.83 -27.22
N ARG A 390 13.62 5.90 -27.47
CA ARG A 390 14.18 5.62 -28.81
C ARG A 390 13.16 4.98 -29.76
N TRP A 391 12.25 4.17 -29.26
CA TRP A 391 11.23 3.50 -30.08
C TRP A 391 10.08 4.42 -30.51
N THR A 392 9.92 5.54 -29.79
CA THR A 392 8.88 6.55 -30.05
C THR A 392 9.37 7.78 -30.81
N SER A 393 10.67 7.84 -31.09
CA SER A 393 11.34 8.94 -31.79
C SER A 393 11.37 8.77 -33.30
#